data_AF-A0A179BIC6-F1
#
_entry.id   AF-A0A179BIC6-F1
#
_cell.length_a   1.000
_cell.length_b   1.000
_cell.length_c   1.000
_cell.angle_alpha   90.00
_cell.angle_beta   90.00
_cell.angle_gamma   90.00
#
_symmetry.space_group_name_H-M   'P 1'
#
loop_
_entity.id
_entity.type
_entity.pdbx_description
1 polymer ?
#
loop_
_entity_poly.entity_id
_entity_poly.type
_entity_poly.pdbx_seq_one_letter_code
_entity_poly.pdbx_strand_id
1 'polypeptide(L)'
;MQKDSSEQGFTLIELIVVIVILGILAAFAIPRFVNLQNDARASVLQGVSGSLWAASALVYSKSLIVGSTASSSGNVNIGQGVVIATAYGYPTGASISTMLQNTTNFGVSATGTTATFWPTSAGNSANCNVVYTAATSSIVPPTIVTTSTDCS
;
A
#
# COMPACT_ATOMS: atom_id res chain seq x y z
N MET A 1 -32.28 -35.60 -51.22
CA MET A 1 -32.57 -34.20 -50.81
C MET A 1 -32.06 -34.04 -49.40
N GLN A 2 -30.93 -33.35 -49.23
CA GLN A 2 -30.31 -33.06 -47.94
C GLN A 2 -31.23 -32.16 -47.11
N LYS A 3 -31.27 -32.44 -45.81
CA LYS A 3 -32.02 -31.72 -44.78
C LYS A 3 -31.36 -30.37 -44.52
N ASP A 4 -32.07 -29.27 -44.76
CA ASP A 4 -31.61 -27.93 -44.42
C ASP A 4 -31.49 -27.79 -42.89
N SER A 5 -30.30 -27.35 -42.46
CA SER A 5 -30.00 -26.95 -41.09
C SER A 5 -30.81 -25.71 -40.75
N SER A 6 -31.80 -25.84 -39.87
CA SER A 6 -32.55 -24.71 -39.34
C SER A 6 -31.65 -23.89 -38.42
N GLU A 7 -31.01 -22.86 -38.97
CA GLU A 7 -30.34 -21.82 -38.20
C GLU A 7 -31.42 -21.08 -37.39
N GLN A 8 -31.60 -21.48 -36.13
CA GLN A 8 -32.47 -20.80 -35.17
C GLN A 8 -31.84 -19.46 -34.81
N GLY A 9 -32.28 -18.39 -35.48
CA GLY A 9 -31.92 -17.02 -35.09
C GLY A 9 -32.43 -16.70 -33.69
N PHE A 10 -31.59 -16.04 -32.89
CA PHE A 10 -31.97 -15.51 -31.58
C PHE A 10 -33.13 -14.52 -31.71
N THR A 11 -34.11 -14.57 -30.80
CA THR A 11 -35.23 -13.63 -30.83
C THR A 11 -34.82 -12.26 -30.29
N LEU A 12 -35.36 -11.17 -30.84
CA LEU A 12 -35.11 -9.82 -30.30
C LEU A 12 -35.54 -9.70 -28.84
N ILE A 13 -36.59 -10.42 -28.45
CA ILE A 13 -37.08 -10.42 -27.07
C ILE A 13 -36.13 -11.14 -26.10
N GLU A 14 -35.47 -12.23 -26.52
CA GLU A 14 -34.42 -12.88 -25.70
C GLU A 14 -33.28 -11.91 -25.41
N LEU A 15 -32.81 -11.20 -26.43
CA LEU A 15 -31.73 -10.23 -26.25
C LEU A 15 -32.14 -9.13 -25.26
N ILE A 16 -33.37 -8.63 -25.36
CA ILE A 16 -33.91 -7.59 -24.48
C ILE A 16 -34.02 -8.10 -23.03
N VAL A 17 -34.53 -9.32 -22.83
CA VAL A 17 -34.65 -9.90 -21.48
C VAL A 17 -33.27 -10.07 -20.84
N VAL A 18 -32.26 -10.50 -21.61
CA VAL A 18 -30.89 -10.66 -21.11
C VAL A 18 -30.29 -9.33 -20.66
N ILE A 19 -30.38 -8.26 -21.47
CA ILE A 19 -29.84 -6.96 -21.07
C ILE A 19 -30.57 -6.35 -19.88
N VAL A 20 -31.88 -6.61 -19.73
CA VAL A 20 -32.66 -6.17 -18.55
C VAL A 20 -32.17 -6.89 -17.30
N ILE A 21 -31.99 -8.21 -17.35
CA ILE A 21 -31.47 -8.99 -16.22
C ILE A 21 -30.04 -8.52 -15.86
N LEU A 22 -29.16 -8.35 -16.85
CA LEU A 22 -27.80 -7.84 -16.63
C LEU A 22 -27.81 -6.42 -16.05
N GLY A 23 -28.75 -5.56 -16.47
CA GLY A 23 -28.91 -4.23 -15.92
C GLY A 23 -29.27 -4.23 -14.42
N ILE A 24 -30.19 -5.10 -14.01
CA ILE A 24 -30.58 -5.26 -12.60
C ILE A 24 -29.39 -5.78 -11.77
N LEU A 25 -28.70 -6.82 -12.27
CA LEU A 25 -27.53 -7.38 -11.58
C LEU A 25 -26.40 -6.35 -11.44
N ALA A 26 -26.13 -5.57 -12.50
CA ALA A 26 -25.11 -4.53 -12.48
C ALA A 26 -25.42 -3.42 -11.45
N ALA A 27 -26.68 -3.01 -11.32
CA ALA A 27 -27.10 -1.97 -10.37
C ALA A 27 -26.77 -2.33 -8.91
N PHE A 28 -26.89 -3.60 -8.53
CA PHE A 28 -26.51 -4.06 -7.18
C PHE A 28 -25.03 -4.41 -7.05
N ALA A 29 -24.40 -4.92 -8.11
CA ALA A 29 -23.02 -5.37 -8.07
C ALA A 29 -22.00 -4.21 -8.02
N ILE A 30 -22.25 -3.11 -8.74
CA ILE A 30 -21.31 -1.99 -8.85
C ILE A 30 -21.02 -1.33 -7.49
N PRO A 31 -22.01 -0.95 -6.66
CA PRO A 31 -21.74 -0.33 -5.37
C PRO A 31 -20.94 -1.25 -4.44
N ARG A 32 -21.24 -2.55 -4.45
CA ARG A 32 -20.51 -3.53 -3.65
C ARG A 32 -19.06 -3.69 -4.12
N PHE A 33 -18.84 -3.71 -5.44
CA PHE A 33 -17.51 -3.82 -6.03
C PHE A 33 -16.63 -2.61 -5.69
N VAL A 34 -17.18 -1.40 -5.66
CA VAL A 34 -16.44 -0.20 -5.23
C VAL A 34 -16.03 -0.29 -3.76
N ASN A 35 -16.94 -0.68 -2.87
CA ASN A 35 -16.62 -0.84 -1.44
C ASN A 35 -15.53 -1.91 -1.22
N LEU A 36 -15.62 -3.05 -1.91
CA LEU A 36 -14.60 -4.10 -1.82
C LEU A 36 -13.21 -3.62 -2.27
N GLN A 37 -13.13 -2.76 -3.28
CA GLN A 37 -11.85 -2.17 -3.70
C GLN A 37 -11.28 -1.24 -2.63
N ASN A 38 -12.13 -0.43 -1.99
CA ASN A 38 -11.70 0.44 -0.88
C ASN A 38 -11.18 -0.38 0.30
N ASP A 39 -11.90 -1.42 0.70
CA ASP A 39 -11.49 -2.32 1.80
C ASP A 39 -10.19 -3.07 1.47
N ALA A 40 -10.02 -3.50 0.21
CA ALA A 40 -8.80 -4.15 -0.24
C ALA A 40 -7.59 -3.18 -0.17
N ARG A 41 -7.76 -1.93 -0.62
CA ARG A 41 -6.72 -0.90 -0.54
C ARG A 41 -6.38 -0.56 0.91
N ALA A 42 -7.37 -0.42 1.79
CA ALA A 42 -7.17 -0.21 3.22
C ALA A 42 -6.37 -1.37 3.86
N SER A 43 -6.71 -2.62 3.52
CA SER A 43 -5.99 -3.81 4.00
C SER A 43 -4.54 -3.85 3.52
N VAL A 44 -4.30 -3.45 2.28
CA VAL A 44 -2.95 -3.33 1.70
C VAL A 44 -2.14 -2.25 2.44
N LEU A 45 -2.72 -1.11 2.77
CA LEU A 45 -2.07 -0.07 3.59
C LEU A 45 -1.70 -0.58 4.99
N GLN A 46 -2.56 -1.40 5.61
CA GLN A 46 -2.22 -2.06 6.88
C GLN A 46 -1.04 -3.03 6.73
N GLY A 47 -0.94 -3.74 5.61
CA GLY A 47 0.22 -4.57 5.30
C GLY A 47 1.51 -3.76 5.15
N VAL A 48 1.44 -2.59 4.51
CA VAL A 48 2.57 -1.66 4.40
C VAL A 48 2.98 -1.13 5.77
N SER A 49 2.02 -0.71 6.62
CA SER A 49 2.35 -0.21 7.96
C SER A 49 3.04 -1.27 8.82
N GLY A 50 2.58 -2.54 8.76
CA GLY A 50 3.27 -3.66 9.41
C GLY A 50 4.70 -3.89 8.87
N SER A 51 4.89 -3.74 7.56
CA SER A 51 6.21 -3.86 6.94
C SER A 51 7.17 -2.75 7.37
N LEU A 52 6.66 -1.51 7.52
CA LEU A 52 7.44 -0.38 8.03
C LEU A 52 7.87 -0.59 9.49
N TRP A 53 6.99 -1.15 10.33
CA TRP A 53 7.33 -1.53 11.70
C TRP A 53 8.41 -2.61 11.75
N ALA A 54 8.30 -3.63 10.91
CA ALA A 54 9.32 -4.69 10.84
C ALA A 54 10.67 -4.14 10.38
N ALA A 55 10.67 -3.27 9.36
CA ALA A 55 11.89 -2.64 8.86
C ALA A 55 12.53 -1.70 9.90
N SER A 56 11.73 -0.90 10.62
CA SER A 56 12.24 -0.02 11.68
C SER A 56 12.82 -0.80 12.85
N ALA A 57 12.17 -1.89 13.28
CA ALA A 57 12.67 -2.77 14.33
C ALA A 57 13.98 -3.49 13.95
N LEU A 58 14.12 -3.91 12.69
CA LEU A 58 15.35 -4.52 12.19
C LEU A 58 16.53 -3.55 12.27
N VAL A 59 16.35 -2.33 11.75
CA VAL A 59 17.38 -1.28 11.77
C VAL A 59 17.72 -0.91 13.21
N TYR A 60 16.72 -0.78 14.08
CA TYR A 60 16.92 -0.51 15.49
C TYR A 60 17.74 -1.61 16.17
N SER A 61 17.42 -2.87 15.92
CA SER A 61 18.18 -4.01 16.45
C SER A 61 19.65 -3.97 16.00
N LYS A 62 19.92 -3.63 14.74
CA LYS A 62 21.28 -3.44 14.24
C LYS A 62 21.97 -2.23 14.86
N SER A 63 21.25 -1.14 15.07
CA SER A 63 21.78 0.08 15.68
C SER A 63 22.17 -0.11 17.15
N LEU A 64 21.47 -0.98 17.89
CA LEU A 64 21.84 -1.39 19.25
C LEU A 64 23.18 -2.12 19.29
N ILE A 65 23.44 -2.99 18.31
CA ILE A 65 24.70 -3.75 18.23
C ILE A 65 25.88 -2.82 17.95
N VAL A 66 25.68 -1.79 17.12
CA VAL A 66 26.72 -0.81 16.76
C VAL A 66 26.82 0.33 17.79
N GLY A 67 25.85 0.46 18.71
CA GLY A 67 25.83 1.50 19.74
C GLY A 67 25.41 2.89 19.23
N SER A 68 24.61 2.96 18.16
CA SER A 68 24.22 4.22 17.49
C SER A 68 22.84 4.75 17.92
N THR A 69 22.21 4.22 18.97
CA THR A 69 20.84 4.56 19.37
C THR A 69 20.69 5.92 20.06
N ALA A 70 21.77 6.47 20.63
CA ALA A 70 21.75 7.78 21.28
C ALA A 70 22.01 8.94 20.30
N SER A 71 22.51 8.66 19.10
CA SER A 71 22.91 9.68 18.13
C SER A 71 21.71 10.19 17.32
N SER A 72 21.60 11.52 17.20
CA SER A 72 20.58 12.16 16.37
C SER A 72 20.74 11.86 14.87
N SER A 73 21.95 11.50 14.45
CA SER A 73 22.27 11.05 13.11
C SER A 73 23.33 9.94 13.18
N GLY A 74 23.15 8.91 12.36
CA GLY A 74 24.05 7.76 12.30
C GLY A 74 23.83 6.96 11.03
N ASN A 75 24.66 5.93 10.83
CA ASN A 75 24.57 5.01 9.71
C ASN A 75 24.72 3.59 10.23
N VAL A 76 23.86 2.69 9.78
CA VAL A 76 23.87 1.28 10.19
C VAL A 76 23.86 0.40 8.97
N ASN A 77 24.80 -0.55 8.91
CA ASN A 77 24.85 -1.56 7.86
C ASN A 77 23.96 -2.75 8.25
N ILE A 78 22.95 -3.03 7.43
CA ILE A 78 21.99 -4.11 7.68
C ILE A 78 22.38 -5.43 7.00
N GLY A 79 23.50 -5.46 6.27
CA GLY A 79 24.00 -6.60 5.50
C GLY A 79 24.15 -6.26 4.02
N GLN A 80 24.92 -7.06 3.28
CA GLN A 80 25.09 -6.95 1.82
C GLN A 80 25.54 -5.55 1.33
N GLY A 81 26.25 -4.79 2.17
CA GLY A 81 26.68 -3.43 1.83
C GLY A 81 25.56 -2.37 1.88
N VAL A 82 24.35 -2.73 2.30
CA VAL A 82 23.23 -1.79 2.44
C VAL A 82 23.40 -0.97 3.71
N VAL A 83 23.59 0.33 3.54
CA VAL A 83 23.74 1.30 4.64
C VAL A 83 22.47 2.12 4.76
N ILE A 84 21.92 2.16 5.96
CA ILE A 84 20.70 2.89 6.30
C ILE A 84 21.09 4.07 7.17
N ALA A 85 20.74 5.28 6.74
CA ALA A 85 20.85 6.46 7.60
C ALA A 85 19.79 6.36 8.71
N THR A 86 20.21 6.60 9.94
CA THR A 86 19.40 6.45 11.14
C THR A 86 19.31 7.74 11.94
N ALA A 87 18.16 7.99 12.55
CA ALA A 87 17.97 8.95 13.63
C ALA A 87 17.62 8.16 14.90
N TYR A 88 18.45 8.28 15.94
CA TYR A 88 18.27 7.60 17.22
C TYR A 88 18.10 6.08 17.09
N GLY A 89 18.87 5.48 16.18
CA GLY A 89 18.83 4.05 15.88
C GLY A 89 17.70 3.57 14.95
N TYR A 90 16.72 4.42 14.66
CA TYR A 90 15.65 4.10 13.70
C TYR A 90 15.96 4.67 12.31
N PRO A 91 15.45 4.09 11.22
CA PRO A 91 15.71 4.60 9.88
C PRO A 91 15.10 6.01 9.71
N THR A 92 15.73 6.85 8.90
CA THR A 92 15.11 8.12 8.49
C THR A 92 14.00 7.87 7.47
N GLY A 93 13.19 8.90 7.17
CA GLY A 93 12.17 8.81 6.11
C GLY A 93 12.79 8.47 4.75
N ALA A 94 13.94 9.07 4.43
CA ALA A 94 14.66 8.75 3.20
C ALA A 94 15.15 7.28 3.15
N SER A 95 15.60 6.72 4.28
CA SER A 95 16.15 5.36 4.32
C SER A 95 15.09 4.27 4.46
N ILE A 96 13.95 4.54 5.10
CA ILE A 96 12.91 3.52 5.28
C ILE A 96 12.28 3.12 3.93
N SER A 97 12.24 4.04 2.97
CA SER A 97 11.72 3.75 1.63
C SER A 97 12.59 2.76 0.85
N THR A 98 13.91 2.72 1.09
CA THR A 98 14.83 1.78 0.43
C THR A 98 14.80 0.39 1.05
N MET A 99 14.15 0.23 2.21
CA MET A 99 13.99 -1.04 2.92
C MET A 99 12.84 -1.90 2.36
N LEU A 100 11.95 -1.31 1.55
CA LEU A 100 10.82 -2.00 0.97
C LEU A 100 11.21 -2.59 -0.40
N GLN A 101 11.12 -3.92 -0.52
CA GLN A 101 11.64 -4.66 -1.68
C GLN A 101 10.82 -4.47 -2.96
N ASN A 102 9.54 -4.11 -2.84
CA ASN A 102 8.67 -3.90 -3.99
C ASN A 102 7.66 -2.78 -3.73
N THR A 103 7.77 -1.71 -4.49
CA THR A 103 6.88 -0.54 -4.43
C THR A 103 6.15 -0.30 -5.76
N THR A 104 6.10 -1.26 -6.69
CA THR A 104 5.55 -1.02 -8.04
C THR A 104 4.10 -0.54 -8.06
N ASN A 105 3.30 -0.94 -7.06
CA ASN A 105 1.91 -0.53 -6.90
C ASN A 105 1.73 0.59 -5.86
N PHE A 106 2.82 1.19 -5.40
CA PHE A 106 2.83 2.24 -4.40
C PHE A 106 3.60 3.46 -4.88
N GLY A 107 2.98 4.63 -4.77
CA GLY A 107 3.74 5.86 -4.78
C GLY A 107 4.43 6.04 -3.43
N VAL A 108 5.67 6.55 -3.49
CA VAL A 108 6.49 6.80 -2.32
C VAL A 108 7.03 8.22 -2.40
N SER A 109 6.87 8.98 -1.33
CA SER A 109 7.50 10.30 -1.14
C SER A 109 8.28 10.26 0.15
N ALA A 110 9.60 10.40 0.08
CA ALA A 110 10.48 10.27 1.23
C ALA A 110 11.41 11.48 1.30
N THR A 111 11.23 12.30 2.34
CA THR A 111 11.96 13.55 2.54
C THR A 111 12.46 13.63 3.97
N GLY A 112 13.78 13.61 4.14
CA GLY A 112 14.42 13.74 5.45
C GLY A 112 13.88 12.73 6.47
N THR A 113 13.07 13.20 7.40
CA THR A 113 12.48 12.42 8.50
C THR A 113 11.18 11.71 8.17
N THR A 114 10.50 12.07 7.07
CA THR A 114 9.14 11.59 6.79
C THR A 114 9.11 10.79 5.49
N ALA A 115 8.36 9.69 5.49
CA ALA A 115 8.05 8.92 4.28
C ALA A 115 6.56 8.62 4.19
N THR A 116 5.96 8.92 3.04
CA THR A 116 4.55 8.66 2.76
C THR A 116 4.44 7.62 1.66
N PHE A 117 3.57 6.64 1.88
CA PHE A 117 3.26 5.55 0.97
C PHE A 117 1.78 5.58 0.62
N TRP A 118 1.43 5.44 -0.64
CA TRP A 118 0.03 5.40 -1.10
C TRP A 118 -0.11 4.42 -2.26
N PRO A 119 -1.24 3.72 -2.43
CA PRO A 119 -1.46 2.90 -3.61
C PRO A 119 -1.55 3.80 -4.86
N THR A 120 -0.82 3.44 -5.92
CA THR A 120 -0.82 4.24 -7.17
C THR A 120 -2.22 4.38 -7.77
N SER A 121 -3.09 3.39 -7.53
CA SER A 121 -4.48 3.36 -7.99
C SER A 121 -5.40 4.40 -7.34
N ALA A 122 -5.06 4.93 -6.16
CA ALA A 122 -5.87 5.94 -5.46
C ALA A 122 -5.27 7.37 -5.56
N GLY A 123 -4.12 7.51 -6.23
CA GLY A 123 -3.36 8.75 -6.23
C GLY A 123 -2.78 9.11 -4.84
N ASN A 124 -1.97 10.18 -4.78
CA ASN A 124 -1.43 10.68 -3.51
C ASN A 124 -2.51 11.49 -2.76
N SER A 125 -3.45 10.80 -2.13
CA SER A 125 -4.52 11.39 -1.34
C SER A 125 -4.16 11.43 0.14
N ALA A 126 -4.57 12.49 0.84
CA ALA A 126 -4.44 12.59 2.30
C ALA A 126 -5.24 11.50 3.04
N ASN A 127 -6.27 10.94 2.39
CA ASN A 127 -7.22 9.99 2.97
C ASN A 127 -6.85 8.50 2.73
N CYS A 128 -5.82 8.24 1.92
CA CYS A 128 -5.39 6.89 1.54
C CYS A 128 -3.87 6.78 1.51
N ASN A 129 -3.24 6.79 2.68
CA ASN A 129 -1.78 6.70 2.78
C ASN A 129 -1.32 6.11 4.11
N VAL A 130 -0.03 5.78 4.16
CA VAL A 130 0.71 5.46 5.37
C VAL A 130 1.85 6.46 5.48
N VAL A 131 1.94 7.15 6.62
CA VAL A 131 3.00 8.12 6.91
C VAL A 131 3.90 7.56 8.01
N TYR A 132 5.16 7.36 7.68
CA TYR A 132 6.25 7.13 8.60
C TYR A 132 6.90 8.45 8.99
N THR A 133 7.09 8.68 10.29
CA THR A 133 7.88 9.79 10.82
C THR A 133 8.99 9.22 11.70
N ALA A 134 10.23 9.54 11.37
CA ALA A 134 11.42 9.08 12.07
C ALA A 134 11.44 9.52 13.55
N ALA A 135 12.21 8.79 14.37
CA ALA A 135 12.42 9.12 15.77
C ALA A 135 13.02 10.53 15.94
N THR A 136 12.55 11.26 16.94
CA THR A 136 13.00 12.62 17.28
C THR A 136 13.89 12.68 18.52
N SER A 137 14.00 11.57 19.26
CA SER A 137 14.92 11.41 20.39
C SER A 137 15.22 9.93 20.64
N SER A 138 16.19 9.65 21.52
CA SER A 138 16.56 8.28 21.91
C SER A 138 15.49 7.53 22.71
N ILE A 139 14.44 8.22 23.16
CA ILE A 139 13.33 7.65 23.95
C ILE A 139 11.98 7.70 23.24
N VAL A 140 11.89 8.38 22.08
CA VAL A 140 10.66 8.47 21.30
C VAL A 140 10.84 7.66 20.01
N PRO A 141 10.17 6.49 19.88
CA PRO A 141 10.24 5.69 18.66
C PRO A 141 9.58 6.41 17.47
N PRO A 142 9.82 5.96 16.24
CA PRO A 142 9.15 6.49 15.05
C PRO A 142 7.65 6.23 15.12
N THR A 143 6.88 7.11 14.47
CA THR A 143 5.42 6.95 14.36
C THR A 143 5.05 6.49 12.96
N ILE A 144 4.10 5.55 12.89
CA ILE A 144 3.53 5.07 11.63
C ILE A 144 2.01 5.26 11.73
N VAL A 145 1.49 6.17 10.91
CA VAL A 145 0.07 6.50 10.88
C VAL A 145 -0.51 5.99 9.56
N THR A 146 -1.58 5.20 9.66
CA THR A 146 -2.32 4.70 8.48
C THR A 146 -3.64 5.44 8.37
N THR A 147 -3.87 6.10 7.23
CA THR A 147 -5.12 6.79 6.91
C THR A 147 -5.78 6.07 5.74
N SER A 148 -6.99 5.57 5.94
CA SER A 148 -7.76 4.79 4.95
C SER A 148 -9.24 5.17 4.91
N THR A 149 -9.56 6.42 5.23
CA THR A 149 -10.93 6.93 5.30
C THR A 149 -11.62 6.99 3.93
N ASP A 150 -10.85 7.23 2.87
CA ASP A 150 -11.32 7.16 1.49
C ASP A 150 -10.17 6.80 0.57
N CYS A 151 -10.24 5.59 0.03
CA CYS A 151 -9.26 5.00 -0.88
C CYS A 151 -9.86 4.75 -2.28
N SER A 152 -10.90 5.48 -2.68
CA SER A 152 -11.53 5.32 -4.00
C SER A 152 -10.65 5.72 -5.19
#